data_AF-A0A499UA08-F1
#
_entry.id   AF-A0A499UA08-F1
#
_cell.length_a   1.000
_cell.length_b   1.000
_cell.length_c   1.000
_cell.angle_alpha   90.00
_cell.angle_beta   90.00
_cell.angle_gamma   90.00
#
_symmetry.space_group_name_H-M   'P 1'
#
loop_
_entity.id
_entity.type
_entity.pdbx_description
1 polymer ?
#
loop_
_entity_poly.entity_id
_entity_poly.type
_entity_poly.pdbx_seq_one_letter_code
_entity_poly.pdbx_strand_id
1 'polypeptide(L)'
;MSAAARDRLAQLAAEHGTTIRSLVEELAQDTPTRAEYAERAELARSELASALGQVPSAEAEAKARALLERLGGAQHGSQTAA
;
A
#
# COMPACT_ATOMS: atom_id res chain seq x y z
N MET A 1 9.75 18.96 10.97
CA MET A 1 9.96 17.74 11.79
C MET A 1 10.32 18.16 13.20
N SER A 2 9.65 17.61 14.23
CA SER A 2 9.98 17.90 15.63
C SER A 2 11.28 17.19 16.05
N ALA A 3 11.91 17.66 17.12
CA ALA A 3 13.08 17.01 17.70
C ALA A 3 12.76 15.56 18.10
N ALA A 4 11.64 15.34 18.80
CA ALA A 4 11.20 14.00 19.22
C ALA A 4 11.00 13.02 18.03
N ALA A 5 10.48 13.50 16.89
CA ALA A 5 10.35 12.67 15.70
C ALA A 5 11.71 12.30 15.10
N ARG A 6 12.68 13.23 15.11
CA ARG A 6 14.06 12.97 14.70
C ARG A 6 14.71 11.91 15.58
N ASP A 7 14.58 12.05 16.89
CA ASP A 7 15.22 11.16 17.86
C ASP A 7 14.67 9.74 17.74
N ARG A 8 13.36 9.60 17.54
CA ARG A 8 12.74 8.31 17.25
C ARG A 8 13.26 7.69 15.95
N LEU A 9 13.37 8.47 14.87
CA LEU A 9 13.93 7.98 13.60
C LEU A 9 15.41 7.60 13.75
N ALA A 10 16.18 8.32 14.55
CA ALA A 10 17.57 8.00 14.85
C ALA A 10 17.70 6.64 15.56
N GLN A 11 16.83 6.39 16.55
CA GLN A 11 16.77 5.11 17.24
C GLN A 11 16.41 3.97 16.28
N LEU A 12 15.34 4.13 15.48
CA LEU A 12 14.93 3.11 14.50
C LEU A 12 16.03 2.81 13.48
N ALA A 13 16.70 3.84 12.98
CA ALA A 13 17.81 3.66 12.04
C ALA A 13 18.96 2.86 12.69
N ALA A 14 19.30 3.14 13.95
CA ALA A 14 20.32 2.39 14.68
C ALA A 14 19.93 0.93 14.92
N GLU A 15 18.67 0.66 15.29
CA GLU A 15 18.13 -0.70 15.46
C GLU A 15 18.17 -1.50 14.14
N HIS A 16 17.93 -0.84 13.02
CA HIS A 16 17.94 -1.44 11.68
C HIS A 16 19.35 -1.47 11.04
N GLY A 17 20.38 -0.98 11.72
CA GLY A 17 21.74 -0.90 11.16
C GLY A 17 21.85 -0.02 9.91
N THR A 18 20.96 0.97 9.76
CA THR A 18 20.85 1.85 8.59
C THR A 18 20.97 3.32 9.00
N THR A 19 20.74 4.24 8.07
CA THR A 19 20.73 5.69 8.34
C THR A 19 19.29 6.22 8.35
N ILE A 20 19.06 7.34 9.05
CA ILE A 20 17.76 8.03 9.02
C ILE A 20 17.36 8.36 7.56
N ARG A 21 18.33 8.73 6.72
CA ARG A 21 18.11 8.99 5.30
C ARG A 21 17.52 7.75 4.61
N SER A 22 18.20 6.62 4.71
CA SER A 22 17.79 5.36 4.08
C SER A 22 16.42 4.91 4.58
N LEU A 23 16.16 5.01 5.89
CA LEU A 23 14.85 4.67 6.46
C LEU A 23 13.72 5.55 5.91
N VAL A 24 13.97 6.85 5.73
CA VAL A 24 12.98 7.77 5.15
C VAL A 24 12.81 7.53 3.65
N GLU A 25 13.89 7.20 2.94
CA GLU A 25 13.85 6.83 1.52
C GLU A 25 13.02 5.55 1.31
N GLU A 26 13.24 4.51 2.12
CA GLU A 26 12.43 3.30 2.15
C GLU A 26 10.95 3.62 2.42
N LEU A 27 10.67 4.42 3.46
CA LEU A 27 9.30 4.83 3.78
C LEU A 27 8.63 5.57 2.60
N ALA A 28 9.38 6.43 1.90
CA ALA A 28 8.87 7.16 0.75
C ALA A 28 8.59 6.23 -0.45
N GLN A 29 9.44 5.22 -0.67
CA GLN A 29 9.23 4.19 -1.70
C GLN A 29 8.00 3.32 -1.39
N ASP A 30 7.80 2.98 -0.12
CA ASP A 30 6.70 2.11 0.34
C ASP A 30 5.37 2.87 0.53
N THR A 31 5.40 4.20 0.51
CA THR A 31 4.21 5.04 0.67
C THR A 31 3.93 5.83 -0.61
N PRO A 32 3.23 5.23 -1.59
CA PRO A 32 2.84 5.96 -2.79
C PRO A 32 2.02 7.20 -2.46
N THR A 33 2.26 8.25 -3.24
CA THR A 33 1.44 9.46 -3.23
C THR A 33 0.05 9.17 -3.79
N ARG A 34 -0.89 10.09 -3.54
CA ARG A 34 -2.26 9.99 -4.11
C ARG A 34 -2.26 9.95 -5.64
N ALA A 35 -1.34 10.66 -6.28
CA ALA A 35 -1.21 10.67 -7.74
C ALA A 35 -0.77 9.30 -8.26
N GLU A 36 0.25 8.70 -7.64
CA GLU A 36 0.73 7.36 -7.99
C GLU A 36 -0.33 6.29 -7.72
N TYR A 37 -1.13 6.42 -6.65
CA TYR A 37 -2.28 5.55 -6.44
C TYR A 37 -3.33 5.66 -7.55
N ALA A 38 -3.62 6.88 -8.03
CA ALA A 38 -4.56 7.10 -9.13
C ALA A 38 -4.03 6.50 -10.43
N GLU A 39 -2.75 6.70 -10.75
CA GLU A 39 -2.10 6.10 -11.92
C GLU A 39 -2.17 4.57 -11.88
N ARG A 40 -1.82 3.96 -10.75
CA ARG A 40 -1.93 2.50 -10.55
C ARG A 40 -3.37 2.00 -10.72
N ALA A 41 -4.35 2.77 -10.25
CA ALA A 41 -5.76 2.43 -10.41
C ALA A 41 -6.21 2.48 -11.88
N GLU A 42 -5.75 3.46 -12.66
CA GLU A 42 -6.01 3.51 -14.11
C GLU A 42 -5.35 2.35 -14.84
N LEU A 43 -4.09 2.04 -14.52
CA LEU A 43 -3.40 0.89 -15.10
C LEU A 43 -4.17 -0.41 -14.82
N ALA A 44 -4.57 -0.62 -13.56
CA ALA A 44 -5.36 -1.79 -13.18
C ALA A 44 -6.71 -1.87 -13.93
N ARG A 45 -7.40 -0.73 -14.11
CA ARG A 45 -8.63 -0.67 -14.92
C ARG A 45 -8.36 -1.03 -16.38
N SER A 46 -7.26 -0.55 -16.96
CA SER A 46 -6.88 -0.86 -18.33
C SER A 46 -6.60 -2.35 -18.52
N GLU A 47 -5.84 -2.96 -17.61
CA GLU A 47 -5.55 -4.40 -17.61
C GLU A 47 -6.83 -5.24 -17.46
N LEU A 48 -7.73 -4.84 -16.55
CA LEU A 48 -9.02 -5.49 -16.40
C LEU A 48 -9.89 -5.36 -17.66
N ALA A 49 -9.89 -4.18 -18.29
CA ALA A 49 -10.63 -3.96 -19.52
C ALA A 49 -10.09 -4.84 -20.66
N SER A 50 -8.76 -4.98 -20.75
CA SER A 50 -8.09 -5.87 -21.68
C SER A 50 -8.49 -7.33 -21.45
N ALA A 51 -8.46 -7.78 -20.19
CA ALA A 51 -8.78 -9.15 -19.83
C ALA A 51 -10.27 -9.52 -19.98
N LEU A 52 -11.18 -8.57 -19.72
CA LEU A 52 -12.62 -8.77 -19.75
C LEU A 52 -13.29 -8.37 -21.06
N GLY A 53 -12.54 -7.73 -21.97
CA GLY A 53 -13.04 -7.16 -23.22
C GLY A 53 -13.96 -5.94 -23.05
N GLN A 54 -14.08 -5.41 -21.83
CA GLN A 54 -14.91 -4.24 -21.52
C GLN A 54 -14.42 -3.57 -20.24
N VAL A 55 -14.59 -2.25 -20.16
CA VAL A 55 -14.27 -1.49 -18.94
C VAL A 55 -15.28 -1.88 -17.85
N PRO A 56 -14.82 -2.35 -16.67
CA PRO A 56 -15.70 -2.62 -15.54
C PRO A 56 -16.51 -1.39 -15.14
N SER A 57 -17.77 -1.59 -14.75
CA SER A 57 -18.58 -0.50 -14.19
C SER A 57 -18.13 -0.17 -12.77
N ALA A 58 -18.40 1.06 -12.32
CA ALA A 58 -18.11 1.48 -10.95
C ALA A 58 -18.78 0.58 -9.89
N GLU A 59 -19.98 0.05 -10.18
CA GLU A 59 -20.67 -0.89 -9.29
C GLU A 59 -19.95 -2.24 -9.21
N ALA A 60 -19.48 -2.76 -10.36
CA ALA A 60 -18.70 -4.00 -10.40
C ALA A 60 -17.38 -3.84 -9.63
N GLU A 61 -16.69 -2.71 -9.79
CA GLU A 61 -15.48 -2.39 -9.02
C GLU A 61 -15.76 -2.30 -7.52
N ALA A 62 -16.88 -1.70 -7.11
CA ALA A 62 -17.26 -1.61 -5.70
C ALA A 62 -17.52 -2.99 -5.09
N LYS A 63 -18.22 -3.88 -5.81
CA LYS A 63 -18.44 -5.28 -5.38
C LYS A 63 -17.14 -6.07 -5.28
N ALA A 64 -16.24 -5.91 -6.25
CA ALA A 64 -14.93 -6.55 -6.24
C ALA A 64 -14.09 -6.07 -5.05
N ARG A 65 -14.09 -4.77 -4.76
CA ARG A 65 -13.41 -4.18 -3.60
C ARG A 65 -13.91 -4.78 -2.29
N ALA A 66 -15.23 -4.81 -2.07
CA ALA A 66 -15.81 -5.38 -0.86
C ALA A 66 -15.48 -6.88 -0.68
N LEU A 67 -15.43 -7.63 -1.79
CA LEU A 67 -14.99 -9.02 -1.77
C LEU A 67 -13.51 -9.15 -1.35
N LEU A 68 -12.63 -8.36 -1.97
CA LEU A 68 -11.19 -8.37 -1.68
C LEU A 68 -10.89 -7.95 -0.25
N GLU A 69 -11.59 -6.93 0.28
CA GLU A 69 -11.48 -6.52 1.68
C GLU A 69 -11.89 -7.65 2.63
N ARG A 70 -13.00 -8.34 2.34
CA ARG A 70 -13.44 -9.49 3.12
C ARG A 70 -12.45 -10.65 3.08
N LEU A 71 -11.91 -10.96 1.89
CA LEU A 71 -10.89 -12.01 1.73
C LEU A 71 -9.61 -11.62 2.48
N GLY A 72 -9.11 -10.40 2.28
CA GLY A 72 -7.93 -9.84 2.95
C GLY A 72 -8.03 -9.84 4.48
N GLY A 73 -9.20 -9.48 5.02
CA GLY A 73 -9.49 -9.54 6.45
C GLY A 73 -9.46 -10.97 7.01
N ALA A 74 -9.90 -11.96 6.23
CA ALA A 74 -9.83 -13.37 6.62
C ALA A 74 -8.38 -13.91 6.68
N GLN A 75 -7.47 -13.38 5.87
CA GLN A 75 -6.07 -13.87 5.80
C GLN A 75 -5.22 -13.36 6.97
N HIS A 76 -5.46 -12.13 7.44
CA HIS A 76 -4.78 -11.56 8.62
C HIS A 76 -5.21 -12.23 9.94
N GLY A 77 -6.41 -12.84 10.00
CA GLY A 77 -6.86 -13.62 11.16
C GLY A 77 -6.19 -14.99 11.29
N SER A 78 -5.56 -15.50 10.23
CA SER A 78 -4.83 -16.78 10.25
C SER A 78 -3.33 -16.62 10.53
N GLN A 79 -2.78 -15.41 10.39
CA GLN A 79 -1.33 -15.17 10.54
C GLN A 79 -0.92 -14.71 11.96
N THR A 80 -1.87 -14.57 12.88
CA THR A 80 -1.61 -14.28 14.31
C THR A 80 -1.60 -15.52 15.21
N ALA A 81 -1.61 -16.72 14.63
CA ALA A 81 -1.45 -17.99 15.33
C ALA A 81 -0.24 -18.77 14.78
N ALA A 82 0.97 -18.30 15.09
CA ALA A 82 2.21 -19.05 14.95
C ALA A 82 3.26 -18.53 15.93
#